data_AF-A0AAJ2ZHU3-F1
#
_entry.id   AF-A0AAJ2ZHU3-F1
#
_cell.length_a   1.000
_cell.length_b   1.000
_cell.length_c   1.000
_cell.angle_alpha   90.00
_cell.angle_beta   90.00
_cell.angle_gamma   90.00
#
_symmetry.space_group_name_H-M   'P 1'
#
loop_
_entity.id
_entity.type
_entity.pdbx_description
1 polymer ?
#
loop_
_entity_poly.entity_id
_entity_poly.type
_entity_poly.pdbx_seq_one_letter_code
_entity_poly.pdbx_strand_id
1 'polypeptide(L)'
;MGKDLVARWWNGTWGRLTRRDVWLAREVRWHVVARAGDSEAGNVLRWEFDTEEDARQMVKRLVQADGGHWREMSSEAATQPPM
;
A
#
# COMPACT_ATOMS: atom_id res chain seq x y z
N MET A 1 14.52 11.43 9.80
CA MET A 1 13.45 11.93 8.90
C MET A 1 12.28 10.96 8.99
N GLY A 2 11.04 11.44 8.97
CA GLY A 2 9.86 10.56 8.96
C GLY A 2 9.47 10.18 7.51
N LYS A 3 8.85 9.00 7.33
CA LYS A 3 8.20 8.62 6.07
C LYS A 3 7.00 9.53 5.81
N ASP A 4 7.02 10.22 4.67
CA ASP A 4 5.88 10.96 4.16
C ASP A 4 4.96 9.99 3.39
N LEU A 5 3.72 9.84 3.83
CA LEU A 5 2.75 9.02 3.09
C LEU A 5 2.32 9.80 1.86
N VAL A 6 2.42 9.19 0.67
CA VAL A 6 2.01 9.83 -0.59
C VAL A 6 0.58 9.44 -0.94
N ALA A 7 0.28 8.15 -0.89
CA ALA A 7 -1.05 7.63 -1.20
C ALA A 7 -1.28 6.25 -0.59
N ARG A 8 -2.55 5.89 -0.45
CA ARG A 8 -3.01 4.55 -0.07
C ARG A 8 -4.09 4.06 -1.03
N TRP A 9 -4.04 2.79 -1.38
CA TRP A 9 -5.11 2.09 -2.07
C TRP A 9 -5.75 1.06 -1.15
N TRP A 10 -7.08 1.03 -1.14
CA TRP A 10 -7.87 0.08 -0.35
C TRP A 10 -8.89 -0.63 -1.24
N ASN A 11 -8.97 -1.95 -1.14
CA ASN A 11 -9.91 -2.82 -1.87
C ASN A 11 -11.39 -2.74 -1.43
N GLY A 12 -11.81 -1.73 -0.67
CA GLY A 12 -13.19 -1.53 -0.20
C GLY A 12 -13.74 -2.57 0.79
N THR A 13 -12.96 -3.60 1.17
CA THR A 13 -13.45 -4.70 1.99
C THR A 13 -13.19 -4.47 3.48
N TRP A 14 -14.20 -4.73 4.31
CA TRP A 14 -14.20 -4.45 5.75
C TRP A 14 -13.81 -5.66 6.64
N GLY A 15 -13.63 -6.86 6.08
CA GLY A 15 -13.24 -8.07 6.82
C GLY A 15 -11.73 -8.21 6.97
N ARG A 16 -11.23 -8.58 8.16
CA ARG A 16 -9.77 -8.68 8.43
C ARG A 16 -9.04 -9.68 7.52
N LEU A 17 -9.71 -10.76 7.12
CA LEU A 17 -9.16 -11.79 6.24
C LEU A 17 -9.10 -11.39 4.76
N THR A 18 -9.91 -10.44 4.34
CA THR A 18 -10.07 -10.06 2.93
C THR A 18 -9.70 -8.61 2.67
N ARG A 19 -9.43 -7.83 3.73
CA ARG A 19 -8.95 -6.46 3.65
C ARG A 19 -7.54 -6.44 3.08
N ARG A 20 -7.39 -5.69 2.00
CA ARG A 20 -6.10 -5.44 1.35
C ARG A 20 -5.89 -3.95 1.24
N ASP A 21 -4.66 -3.55 1.52
CA ASP A 21 -4.23 -2.17 1.52
C ASP A 21 -2.84 -2.10 0.88
N VAL A 22 -2.61 -1.08 0.05
CA VAL A 22 -1.30 -0.75 -0.50
C VAL A 22 -0.98 0.69 -0.11
N TRP A 23 0.22 0.94 0.37
CA TRP A 23 0.72 2.26 0.71
C TRP A 23 1.93 2.59 -0.14
N LEU A 24 2.01 3.84 -0.60
CA LEU A 24 3.20 4.44 -1.18
C LEU A 24 3.68 5.56 -0.26
N ALA A 25 4.93 5.48 0.18
CA ALA A 25 5.53 6.48 1.05
C ALA A 25 6.94 6.88 0.57
N ARG A 26 7.35 8.10 0.92
CA ARG A 26 8.63 8.69 0.59
C ARG A 26 9.46 8.92 1.85
N GLU A 27 10.69 8.44 1.86
CA GLU A 27 11.73 8.84 2.82
C GLU A 27 13.02 9.19 2.08
N VAL A 28 14.13 8.46 2.31
CA VAL A 28 15.34 8.52 1.47
C VAL A 28 15.15 7.72 0.18
N ARG A 29 14.40 6.61 0.25
CA ARG A 29 13.90 5.82 -0.88
C ARG A 29 12.38 5.86 -0.97
N TRP A 30 11.84 5.36 -2.07
CA TRP A 30 10.42 5.12 -2.23
C TRP A 30 10.06 3.77 -1.64
N HIS A 31 8.99 3.73 -0.85
CA HIS A 31 8.55 2.52 -0.17
C HIS A 31 7.14 2.16 -0.63
N VAL A 32 6.97 0.92 -1.07
CA VAL A 32 5.66 0.32 -1.29
C VAL A 32 5.43 -0.72 -0.21
N VAL A 33 4.30 -0.63 0.49
CA VAL A 33 3.89 -1.60 1.49
C VAL A 33 2.56 -2.19 1.05
N ALA A 34 2.41 -3.50 1.07
CA ALA A 34 1.14 -4.17 0.78
C ALA A 34 0.74 -5.08 1.94
N ARG A 35 -0.49 -4.94 2.42
CA ARG A 35 -1.12 -5.90 3.33
C ARG A 35 -1.93 -6.88 2.51
N ALA A 36 -1.52 -8.14 2.52
CA ALA A 36 -2.34 -9.25 2.06
C ALA A 36 -3.27 -9.68 3.20
N GLY A 37 -4.56 -9.87 2.88
CA GLY A 37 -5.53 -10.43 3.81
C GLY A 37 -5.20 -11.90 4.07
N ASP A 38 -4.40 -12.17 5.10
CA ASP A 38 -4.24 -13.50 5.69
C ASP A 38 -3.92 -13.32 7.18
N SER A 39 -4.63 -14.05 8.02
CA SER A 39 -4.81 -14.01 9.49
C SER A 39 -3.87 -13.22 10.42
N GLU A 40 -4.47 -12.77 11.54
CA GLU A 40 -3.96 -12.10 12.77
C GLU A 40 -2.93 -10.95 12.64
N ALA A 41 -1.91 -11.08 11.81
CA ALA A 41 -0.94 -10.03 11.48
C ALA A 41 -1.11 -9.44 10.06
N GLY A 42 -1.72 -10.16 9.11
CA GLY A 42 -1.70 -9.78 7.69
C GLY A 42 -0.28 -9.97 7.14
N ASN A 43 -0.09 -10.76 6.10
CA ASN A 43 1.23 -10.80 5.46
C ASN A 43 1.52 -9.40 4.87
N VAL A 44 2.51 -8.70 5.45
CA VAL A 44 2.92 -7.36 5.00
C VAL A 44 4.16 -7.50 4.14
N LEU A 45 3.99 -7.22 2.85
CA LEU A 45 5.07 -7.18 1.88
C LEU A 45 5.61 -5.76 1.76
N ARG A 46 6.92 -5.62 1.58
CA ARG A 46 7.60 -4.31 1.52
C ARG A 46 8.61 -4.32 0.38
N TRP A 47 8.61 -3.25 -0.40
CA TRP A 47 9.58 -3.00 -1.47
C TRP A 47 10.14 -1.59 -1.36
N GLU A 48 11.37 -1.44 -1.83
CA GLU A 48 12.09 -0.17 -1.87
C GLU A 48 12.57 0.12 -3.27
N PHE A 49 12.46 1.39 -3.66
CA PHE A 49 12.80 1.85 -5.01
C PHE A 49 13.54 3.18 -4.95
N ASP A 50 14.43 3.41 -5.92
CA ASP A 50 15.14 4.68 -6.05
C ASP A 50 14.26 5.78 -6.68
N THR A 51 13.27 5.40 -7.50
CA THR A 51 12.40 6.35 -8.20
C THR A 51 10.93 6.18 -7.86
N GLU A 52 10.17 7.28 -7.98
CA GLU A 52 8.72 7.26 -7.79
C GLU A 52 8.05 6.38 -8.85
N GLU A 53 8.55 6.44 -10.09
CA GLU A 53 7.96 5.74 -11.22
C GLU A 53 7.98 4.23 -11.01
N ASP A 54 9.11 3.66 -10.57
CA ASP A 54 9.21 2.21 -10.32
C ASP A 54 8.32 1.78 -9.14
N ALA A 55 8.24 2.61 -8.10
CA ALA A 55 7.33 2.41 -6.98
C ALA A 55 5.85 2.44 -7.42
N ARG A 56 5.45 3.39 -8.27
CA ARG A 56 4.09 3.45 -8.83
C ARG A 56 3.79 2.27 -9.76
N GLN A 57 4.77 1.78 -10.51
CA GLN A 57 4.60 0.55 -11.31
C GLN A 57 4.32 -0.65 -10.40
N MET A 58 5.01 -0.78 -9.26
CA MET A 58 4.73 -1.83 -8.29
C MET A 58 3.32 -1.70 -7.71
N VAL A 59 2.90 -0.49 -7.29
CA VAL A 59 1.53 -0.24 -6.81
C VAL A 59 0.51 -0.68 -7.85
N LYS A 60 0.70 -0.27 -9.12
CA LYS A 60 -0.19 -0.62 -10.22
C LYS A 60 -0.28 -2.14 -10.39
N ARG A 61 0.83 -2.86 -10.34
CA ARG A 61 0.85 -4.33 -10.40
C ARG A 61 0.04 -4.96 -9.28
N LEU A 62 0.22 -4.48 -8.04
CA LEU A 62 -0.48 -5.01 -6.86
C LEU A 62 -2.00 -4.77 -6.93
N VAL A 63 -2.40 -3.56 -7.33
CA VAL A 63 -3.81 -3.19 -7.50
C VAL A 63 -4.47 -4.00 -8.62
N GLN A 64 -3.77 -4.21 -9.74
CA GLN A 64 -4.30 -4.94 -10.89
C GLN A 64 -4.35 -6.47 -10.68
N ALA A 65 -3.39 -7.04 -9.94
CA ALA A 65 -3.33 -8.48 -9.70
C ALA A 65 -4.55 -9.03 -8.94
N ASP A 66 -5.20 -8.18 -8.15
CA ASP A 66 -6.33 -8.58 -7.30
C ASP A 66 -7.67 -8.69 -8.04
N GLY A 67 -7.81 -8.01 -9.18
CA GLY A 67 -9.08 -7.92 -9.93
C GLY A 67 -10.24 -7.22 -9.21
N GLY A 68 -10.04 -6.76 -7.97
CA GLY A 68 -11.05 -6.10 -7.14
C GLY A 68 -11.21 -4.60 -7.36
N HIS A 69 -12.22 -4.01 -6.73
CA HIS A 69 -12.43 -2.56 -6.73
C HIS A 69 -11.51 -1.89 -5.70
N TRP A 70 -10.46 -1.24 -6.18
CA TRP A 70 -9.56 -0.42 -5.36
C TRP A 70 -9.94 1.05 -5.39
N ARG A 71 -9.84 1.72 -4.24
CA ARG A 71 -9.99 3.17 -4.11
C ARG A 71 -8.67 3.77 -3.66
N GLU A 72 -8.22 4.79 -4.38
CA GLU A 72 -7.10 5.63 -3.99
C GLU A 72 -7.56 6.66 -2.94
N MET A 73 -6.74 6.84 -1.90
CA MET A 73 -6.89 7.83 -0.85
C MET A 73 -5.60 8.62 -0.78
N SER A 74 -5.70 9.95 -0.89
CA SER A 74 -4.57 10.86 -0.71
C SER A 74 -4.03 10.80 0.71
N SER A 75 -2.76 11.18 0.86
CA SER A 75 -2.00 11.22 2.12
C SER A 75 -2.75 11.81 3.31
N GLU A 76 -3.50 12.89 3.09
CA GLU A 76 -4.26 13.62 4.11
C GLU A 76 -5.38 12.80 4.75
N ALA A 77 -5.96 11.85 4.00
CA ALA A 77 -7.07 11.01 4.45
C ALA A 77 -6.63 9.57 4.78
N ALA A 78 -5.37 9.23 4.51
CA ALA A 78 -4.88 7.87 4.56
C ALA A 78 -4.17 7.55 5.90
N THR A 79 -4.59 6.47 6.56
CA THR A 79 -3.87 5.93 7.72
C THR A 79 -2.49 5.40 7.32
N GLN A 80 -1.50 5.61 8.19
CA GLN A 80 -0.13 5.09 8.01
C GLN A 80 -0.09 3.56 7.88
N PRO A 81 0.90 3.01 7.15
CA PRO A 81 1.12 1.57 7.07
C PRO A 81 1.46 0.97 8.45
N PRO A 82 1.18 -0.32 8.69
CA PRO A 82 1.63 -0.99 9.90
C PRO A 82 3.16 -1.02 10.00
N MET A 83 3.69 -0.76 11.21
CA MET A 83 5.12 -0.87 11.53
C MET A 83 5.62 -2.30 11.40
#